data_AF-A0AAJ0MDA2-F1
#
_entry.id   AF-A0AAJ0MDA2-F1
#
_cell.length_a   1.000
_cell.length_b   1.000
_cell.length_c   1.000
_cell.angle_alpha   90.00
_cell.angle_beta   90.00
_cell.angle_gamma   90.00
#
_symmetry.space_group_name_H-M   'P 1'
#
loop_
_entity.id
_entity.type
_entity.pdbx_description
1 polymer ?
#
loop_
_entity_poly.entity_id
_entity_poly.type
_entity_poly.pdbx_seq_one_letter_code
_entity_poly.pdbx_strand_id
1 'polypeptide(L)'
;MPHLDLWYDFGFAICTSLHAESTLVNMYKDLLLDNQPPLHSYYSSLGSMSYTPPDYPTCPFAAFWRAWEAGTLMSLFDRYGTHRGAWPYRATLDLHLLRCFLPYPGKPPLRPSVKLRQFLPIEGANVLTCAPDVADATIEYRFHPLLDTRVRLDLHGFYTRVFERGTHPDVVDGAMREGRLHEEAEAWSGREVDERVKRALEEYPSINTIIVPNGEESWFLT
;
A
#
# COMPACT_ATOMS: atom_id res chain seq x y z
N MET A 1 -8.38 6.62 18.21
CA MET A 1 -8.84 5.44 17.46
C MET A 1 -7.87 5.20 16.32
N PRO A 2 -6.91 4.26 16.44
CA PRO A 2 -5.87 4.01 15.43
C PRO A 2 -6.22 2.88 14.43
N HIS A 3 -7.39 2.24 14.57
CA HIS A 3 -7.70 1.00 13.84
C HIS A 3 -8.24 1.21 12.42
N LEU A 4 -8.73 2.41 12.06
CA LEU A 4 -9.24 2.68 10.71
C LEU A 4 -8.12 2.77 9.66
N ASP A 5 -6.95 3.31 10.03
CA ASP A 5 -5.82 3.46 9.10
C ASP A 5 -5.15 2.12 8.76
N LEU A 6 -5.23 1.14 9.66
CA LEU A 6 -4.65 -0.20 9.46
C LEU A 6 -5.28 -0.93 8.28
N TRP A 7 -6.58 -0.73 8.05
CA TRP A 7 -7.29 -1.32 6.92
C TRP A 7 -6.76 -0.78 5.59
N TYR A 8 -6.67 0.56 5.49
CA TYR A 8 -6.22 1.22 4.28
C TYR A 8 -4.76 0.89 4.02
N ASP A 9 -3.90 0.96 5.03
CA ASP A 9 -2.50 0.59 4.90
C ASP A 9 -2.33 -0.87 4.45
N PHE A 10 -3.15 -1.78 4.98
CA PHE A 10 -3.16 -3.19 4.56
C PHE A 10 -3.59 -3.38 3.11
N GLY A 11 -4.74 -2.80 2.72
CA GLY A 11 -5.26 -2.91 1.36
C GLY A 11 -4.29 -2.35 0.33
N PHE A 12 -3.75 -1.15 0.59
CA PHE A 12 -2.76 -0.54 -0.30
C PHE A 12 -1.43 -1.29 -0.33
N ALA A 13 -1.05 -2.00 0.72
CA ALA A 13 0.17 -2.81 0.70
C ALA A 13 0.04 -4.05 -0.20
N ILE A 14 -1.11 -4.72 -0.20
CA ILE A 14 -1.27 -6.03 -0.86
C ILE A 14 -2.03 -6.00 -2.18
N CYS A 15 -2.86 -4.99 -2.42
CA CYS A 15 -3.62 -4.87 -3.66
C CYS A 15 -2.79 -4.12 -4.68
N THR A 16 -2.35 -4.79 -5.75
CA THR A 16 -1.60 -4.16 -6.86
C THR A 16 -2.51 -3.66 -7.99
N SER A 17 -3.81 -3.95 -7.92
CA SER A 17 -4.81 -3.57 -8.90
C SER A 17 -6.22 -3.52 -8.29
N LEU A 18 -7.16 -2.91 -9.02
CA LEU A 18 -8.59 -2.93 -8.67
C LEU A 18 -9.15 -4.36 -8.57
N HIS A 19 -8.59 -5.31 -9.34
CA HIS A 19 -8.99 -6.72 -9.26
C HIS A 19 -8.54 -7.35 -7.94
N ALA A 20 -7.32 -7.05 -7.50
CA ALA A 20 -6.81 -7.48 -6.20
C ALA A 20 -7.61 -6.82 -5.06
N GLU A 21 -8.00 -5.56 -5.20
CA GLU A 21 -8.87 -4.85 -4.24
C GLU A 21 -10.26 -5.49 -4.16
N SER A 22 -10.90 -5.78 -5.30
CA SER A 22 -12.20 -6.45 -5.33
C SER A 22 -12.14 -7.84 -4.68
N THR A 23 -11.06 -8.59 -4.93
CA THR A 23 -10.84 -9.89 -4.29
C THR A 23 -10.65 -9.74 -2.78
N LEU A 24 -9.92 -8.72 -2.36
CA LEU A 24 -9.74 -8.42 -0.95
C LEU A 24 -11.08 -8.10 -0.27
N VAL A 25 -11.91 -7.26 -0.89
CA VAL A 25 -13.27 -6.95 -0.40
C VAL A 25 -14.11 -8.22 -0.25
N ASN A 26 -14.05 -9.14 -1.22
CA ASN A 26 -14.77 -10.41 -1.13
C ASN A 26 -14.24 -11.30 0.00
N MET A 27 -12.92 -11.32 0.22
CA MET A 27 -12.32 -12.00 1.38
C MET A 27 -12.90 -11.51 2.68
N TYR A 28 -13.02 -10.19 2.83
CA TYR A 28 -13.55 -9.62 4.05
C TYR A 28 -15.04 -9.86 4.23
N LYS A 29 -15.83 -9.87 3.15
CA LYS A 29 -17.24 -10.28 3.21
C LYS A 29 -17.36 -11.71 3.72
N ASP A 30 -16.53 -12.62 3.22
CA ASP A 30 -16.54 -14.02 3.65
C ASP A 30 -16.11 -14.16 5.12
N LEU A 31 -15.07 -13.43 5.56
CA LEU A 31 -14.63 -13.39 6.96
C LEU A 31 -15.69 -12.79 7.90
N LEU A 32 -16.44 -11.78 7.46
CA LEU A 32 -17.47 -11.10 8.25
C LEU A 32 -18.78 -11.89 8.32
N LEU A 33 -19.11 -12.63 7.27
CA LEU A 33 -20.35 -13.41 7.17
C LEU A 33 -20.18 -14.86 7.64
N ASP A 34 -19.08 -15.18 8.31
CA ASP A 34 -18.76 -16.52 8.83
C ASP A 34 -18.88 -17.61 7.73
N ASN A 35 -18.45 -17.27 6.50
CA ASN A 35 -18.61 -18.11 5.32
C ASN A 35 -20.05 -18.56 5.05
N GLN A 36 -21.09 -17.82 5.44
CA GLN A 36 -22.42 -17.97 4.81
C GLN A 36 -22.23 -17.67 3.32
N PRO A 37 -22.20 -18.68 2.44
CA PRO A 37 -21.86 -18.40 1.06
C PRO A 37 -23.01 -17.54 0.51
N PRO A 38 -22.75 -16.37 -0.11
CA PRO A 38 -23.81 -15.64 -0.82
C PRO A 38 -24.45 -16.51 -1.90
N LEU A 39 -23.71 -17.52 -2.36
CA LEU A 39 -24.18 -18.56 -3.26
C LEU A 39 -25.12 -19.59 -2.61
N HIS A 40 -25.03 -19.86 -1.30
CA HIS A 40 -25.90 -20.84 -0.68
C HIS A 40 -27.35 -20.33 -0.64
N SER A 41 -27.57 -19.08 -0.23
CA SER A 41 -28.91 -18.48 -0.27
C SER A 41 -29.43 -18.33 -1.71
N TYR A 42 -28.55 -18.01 -2.67
CA TYR A 42 -28.87 -17.92 -4.10
C TYR A 42 -29.24 -19.27 -4.73
N TYR A 43 -28.41 -20.30 -4.56
CA TYR A 43 -28.67 -21.65 -5.09
C TYR A 43 -29.81 -22.36 -4.36
N SER A 44 -29.97 -22.13 -3.06
CA SER A 44 -31.15 -22.59 -2.31
C SER A 44 -32.43 -21.92 -2.79
N SER A 45 -32.39 -20.63 -3.15
CA SER A 45 -33.54 -19.93 -3.75
C SER A 45 -33.85 -20.41 -5.17
N LEU A 46 -32.85 -20.94 -5.89
CA LEU A 46 -33.01 -21.54 -7.22
C LEU A 46 -33.37 -23.04 -7.17
N GLY A 47 -33.59 -23.61 -5.99
CA GLY A 47 -33.96 -25.03 -5.82
C GLY A 47 -32.84 -26.02 -6.16
N SER A 48 -31.60 -25.56 -6.30
CA SER A 48 -30.44 -26.41 -6.60
C SER A 48 -29.89 -27.03 -5.31
N MET A 49 -30.38 -28.21 -4.95
CA MET A 49 -29.88 -29.00 -3.82
C MET A 49 -28.72 -29.92 -4.27
N SER A 50 -27.50 -29.42 -4.40
CA SER A 50 -26.31 -30.29 -4.44
C SER A 50 -24.97 -29.59 -4.19
N TYR A 51 -24.94 -28.52 -3.41
CA TYR A 51 -23.69 -27.99 -2.88
C TYR A 51 -23.76 -27.98 -1.36
N THR A 52 -23.42 -29.11 -0.72
CA THR A 52 -22.97 -29.08 0.67
C THR A 52 -21.61 -28.38 0.66
N PRO A 53 -21.48 -27.18 1.24
CA PRO A 53 -20.17 -26.57 1.39
C PRO A 53 -19.31 -27.55 2.21
N PRO A 54 -18.11 -27.93 1.74
CA PRO A 54 -17.27 -28.81 2.52
C PRO A 54 -16.97 -28.15 3.87
N ASP A 55 -16.82 -28.99 4.90
CA ASP A 55 -16.63 -28.60 6.30
C ASP A 55 -15.21 -28.02 6.48
N TYR A 56 -14.98 -26.84 5.91
CA TYR A 56 -13.69 -26.18 5.90
C TYR A 56 -13.52 -25.38 7.19
N PRO A 57 -12.32 -25.37 7.79
CA PRO A 57 -12.05 -24.52 8.94
C PRO A 57 -12.29 -23.07 8.52
N THR A 58 -13.19 -22.38 9.24
CA THR A 58 -13.46 -20.96 9.03
C THR A 58 -12.53 -20.12 9.91
N CYS A 59 -11.97 -19.06 9.34
CA CYS A 59 -11.28 -18.05 10.13
C CYS A 59 -12.29 -16.98 10.54
N PRO A 60 -12.71 -16.89 11.81
CA PRO A 60 -13.58 -15.81 12.23
C PRO A 60 -12.85 -14.46 12.10
N PHE A 61 -13.59 -13.40 11.77
CA PHE A 61 -13.05 -12.04 11.62
C PHE A 61 -12.19 -11.58 12.80
N ALA A 62 -12.59 -11.94 14.03
CA ALA A 62 -11.82 -11.62 15.23
C ALA A 62 -10.45 -12.34 15.29
N ALA A 63 -10.35 -13.58 14.78
CA ALA A 63 -9.08 -14.30 14.72
C ALA A 63 -8.14 -13.68 13.67
N PHE A 64 -8.68 -13.19 12.55
CA PHE A 64 -7.92 -12.47 11.53
C PHE A 64 -7.23 -11.24 12.14
N TRP A 65 -7.99 -10.35 12.79
CA TRP A 65 -7.41 -9.13 13.36
C TRP A 65 -6.48 -9.38 14.53
N ARG A 66 -6.75 -10.38 15.38
CA ARG A 66 -5.79 -10.81 16.41
C ARG A 66 -4.49 -11.32 15.81
N ALA A 67 -4.55 -12.06 14.70
CA ALA A 67 -3.36 -12.53 14.02
C ALA A 67 -2.59 -11.39 13.35
N TRP A 68 -3.30 -10.40 12.79
CA TRP A 68 -2.71 -9.16 12.29
C TRP A 68 -1.95 -8.41 13.39
N GLU A 69 -2.61 -8.10 14.51
CA GLU A 69 -2.01 -7.40 15.65
C GLU A 69 -0.82 -8.16 16.25
N ALA A 70 -0.92 -9.49 16.31
CA ALA A 70 0.15 -10.35 16.79
C ALA A 70 1.27 -10.59 15.76
N GLY A 71 1.17 -10.07 14.53
CA GLY A 71 2.13 -10.34 13.45
C GLY A 71 2.17 -11.81 13.00
N THR A 72 1.13 -12.58 13.29
CA THR A 72 0.99 -14.02 12.97
C THR A 72 0.04 -14.29 11.82
N LEU A 73 -0.35 -13.26 11.06
CA LEU A 73 -1.31 -13.37 9.96
C LEU A 73 -0.87 -14.36 8.87
N MET A 74 0.45 -14.53 8.65
CA MET A 74 0.98 -15.57 7.76
C MET A 74 0.60 -16.98 8.21
N SER A 75 0.78 -17.28 9.50
CA SER A 75 0.41 -18.58 10.06
C SER A 75 -1.09 -18.83 9.96
N LEU A 76 -1.89 -17.77 10.02
CA LEU A 76 -3.33 -17.85 9.79
C LEU A 76 -3.63 -18.18 8.32
N PHE A 77 -3.02 -17.49 7.35
CA PHE A 77 -3.19 -17.80 5.93
C PHE A 77 -2.69 -19.20 5.56
N ASP A 78 -1.61 -19.70 6.19
CA ASP A 78 -1.15 -21.07 5.96
C ASP A 78 -2.11 -22.11 6.57
N ARG A 79 -2.80 -21.77 7.67
CA ARG A 79 -3.79 -22.64 8.32
C ARG A 79 -5.12 -22.70 7.56
N TYR A 80 -5.59 -21.57 7.04
CA TYR A 80 -6.93 -21.47 6.44
C TYR A 80 -6.92 -21.37 4.90
N GLY A 81 -5.80 -20.96 4.28
CA GLY A 81 -5.69 -20.68 2.84
C GLY A 81 -5.23 -21.85 1.96
N THR A 82 -4.94 -23.03 2.52
CA THR A 82 -4.42 -24.20 1.79
C THR A 82 -5.49 -25.25 1.44
N HIS A 83 -6.73 -25.09 1.89
CA HIS A 83 -7.78 -26.06 1.61
C HIS A 83 -8.28 -25.93 0.17
N ARG A 84 -8.56 -27.06 -0.50
CA ARG A 84 -9.00 -27.19 -1.91
C ARG A 84 -10.32 -26.45 -2.28
N GLY A 85 -10.89 -25.67 -1.36
CA GLY A 85 -12.01 -24.75 -1.58
C GLY A 85 -11.72 -23.28 -1.22
N ALA A 86 -10.54 -22.94 -0.69
CA ALA A 86 -10.11 -21.56 -0.41
C ALA A 86 -9.63 -20.83 -1.70
N TRP A 87 -10.35 -21.07 -2.79
CA TRP A 87 -9.82 -21.00 -4.15
C TRP A 87 -9.60 -19.60 -4.75
N PRO A 88 -9.94 -18.44 -4.15
CA PRO A 88 -9.52 -17.15 -4.73
C PRO A 88 -8.37 -16.45 -3.97
N TYR A 89 -8.22 -16.60 -2.65
CA TYR A 89 -7.38 -15.66 -1.89
C TYR A 89 -5.89 -15.74 -2.20
N ARG A 90 -5.38 -16.97 -2.33
CA ARG A 90 -3.95 -17.22 -2.56
C ARG A 90 -3.50 -16.90 -4.00
N ALA A 91 -4.44 -16.92 -4.95
CA ALA A 91 -4.14 -16.67 -6.35
C ALA A 91 -4.13 -15.18 -6.69
N THR A 92 -4.87 -14.36 -5.95
CA THR A 92 -5.07 -12.94 -6.27
C THR A 92 -4.43 -11.96 -5.28
N LEU A 93 -4.16 -12.39 -4.05
CA LEU A 93 -3.39 -11.58 -3.11
C LEU A 93 -1.90 -11.88 -3.26
N ASP A 94 -1.11 -10.82 -3.33
CA ASP A 94 0.33 -10.92 -3.36
C ASP A 94 0.87 -11.26 -1.97
N LEU A 95 1.01 -12.56 -1.70
CA LEU A 95 1.55 -13.06 -0.44
C LEU A 95 3.02 -12.67 -0.23
N HIS A 96 3.76 -12.34 -1.30
CA HIS A 96 5.11 -11.82 -1.16
C HIS A 96 5.07 -10.42 -0.56
N LEU A 97 4.23 -9.53 -1.10
CA LEU A 97 4.00 -8.20 -0.51
C LEU A 97 3.52 -8.30 0.93
N LEU A 98 2.61 -9.21 1.21
CA LEU A 98 2.12 -9.41 2.57
C LEU A 98 3.23 -9.90 3.51
N ARG A 99 4.15 -10.76 3.05
CA ARG A 99 5.34 -11.18 3.82
C ARG A 99 6.37 -10.07 3.98
N CYS A 100 6.48 -9.16 3.02
CA CYS A 100 7.31 -7.97 3.15
C CYS A 100 6.66 -6.94 4.08
N PHE A 101 5.33 -6.91 4.17
CA PHE A 101 4.54 -5.95 4.95
C PHE A 101 4.38 -6.35 6.43
N LEU A 102 4.19 -7.64 6.72
CA LEU A 102 3.93 -8.18 8.06
C LEU A 102 5.09 -8.26 9.08
N PRO A 103 6.39 -8.21 8.73
CA PRO A 103 7.43 -8.32 9.72
C PRO A 103 7.58 -6.95 10.39
N TYR A 104 6.82 -6.71 11.47
CA TYR A 104 7.17 -5.93 12.68
C TYR A 104 5.93 -5.85 13.60
N PRO A 105 5.72 -6.79 14.53
CA PRO A 105 4.75 -6.59 15.59
C PRO A 105 5.24 -5.48 16.54
N GLY A 106 4.47 -4.41 16.69
CA GLY A 106 4.63 -3.45 17.79
C GLY A 106 5.23 -2.08 17.46
N LYS A 107 5.70 -1.83 16.23
CA LYS A 107 5.92 -0.48 15.70
C LYS A 107 5.60 -0.49 14.22
N PRO A 108 4.67 0.32 13.72
CA PRO A 108 4.54 0.48 12.28
C PRO A 108 5.86 1.08 11.79
N PRO A 109 6.66 0.42 10.93
CA PRO A 109 7.41 1.23 10.00
C PRO A 109 6.35 1.87 9.11
N LEU A 110 6.16 3.19 9.25
CA LEU A 110 5.62 3.99 8.15
C LEU A 110 6.43 3.57 6.93
N ARG A 111 5.85 2.74 6.05
CA ARG A 111 6.51 2.30 4.83
C ARG A 111 6.21 3.37 3.80
N PRO A 112 7.19 4.23 3.47
CA PRO A 112 6.90 5.43 2.71
C PRO A 112 6.27 5.07 1.35
N SER A 113 6.64 3.95 0.73
CA SER A 113 6.06 3.51 -0.55
C SER A 113 4.58 3.15 -0.48
N VAL A 114 4.08 2.62 0.65
CA VAL A 114 2.65 2.36 0.81
C VAL A 114 1.87 3.67 0.85
N LYS A 115 2.41 4.66 1.57
CA LYS A 115 1.87 6.02 1.63
C LYS A 115 1.99 6.76 0.29
N LEU A 116 3.08 6.55 -0.45
CA LEU A 116 3.21 7.02 -1.84
C LEU A 116 2.09 6.44 -2.71
N ARG A 117 1.79 5.15 -2.57
CA ARG A 117 0.68 4.52 -3.30
C ARG A 117 -0.70 5.05 -2.89
N GLN A 118 -0.86 5.54 -1.67
CA GLN A 118 -2.07 6.25 -1.25
C GLN A 118 -2.16 7.67 -1.83
N PHE A 119 -1.00 8.31 -2.04
CA PHE A 119 -0.93 9.65 -2.63
C PHE A 119 -1.28 9.68 -4.12
N LEU A 120 -0.82 8.69 -4.90
CA LEU A 120 -0.97 8.71 -6.36
C LEU A 120 -2.43 8.75 -6.86
N PRO A 121 -3.40 8.05 -6.25
CA PRO A 121 -4.80 8.12 -6.69
C PRO A 121 -5.50 9.44 -6.38
N ILE A 122 -4.93 10.31 -5.54
CA ILE A 122 -5.56 11.57 -5.15
C ILE A 122 -5.44 12.57 -6.32
N GLU A 123 -6.57 12.94 -6.90
CA GLU A 123 -6.59 13.91 -8.01
C GLU A 123 -6.13 15.29 -7.52
N GLY A 124 -5.17 15.89 -8.23
CA GLY A 124 -4.60 17.18 -7.83
C GLY A 124 -3.78 17.13 -6.53
N ALA A 125 -3.33 15.94 -6.10
CA ALA A 125 -2.59 15.77 -4.86
C ALA A 125 -1.42 16.76 -4.73
N ASN A 126 -1.36 17.42 -3.59
CA ASN A 126 -0.24 18.25 -3.17
C ASN A 126 0.20 17.79 -1.78
N VAL A 127 1.51 17.69 -1.59
CA VAL A 127 2.12 17.37 -0.29
C VAL A 127 1.69 18.35 0.80
N LEU A 128 1.33 19.58 0.41
CA LEU A 128 0.81 20.60 1.34
C LEU A 128 -0.64 20.36 1.78
N THR A 129 -1.39 19.48 1.10
CA THR A 129 -2.83 19.30 1.32
C THR A 129 -3.21 17.88 1.73
N CYS A 130 -2.31 16.91 1.63
CA CYS A 130 -2.57 15.54 2.08
C CYS A 130 -2.33 15.38 3.59
N ALA A 131 -2.69 14.21 4.13
CA ALA A 131 -2.43 13.89 5.53
C ALA A 131 -0.91 13.93 5.83
N PRO A 132 -0.48 14.38 7.03
CA PRO A 132 0.94 14.57 7.34
C PRO A 132 1.81 13.34 7.12
N ASP A 133 1.31 12.15 7.47
CA ASP A 133 2.03 10.88 7.26
C ASP A 133 2.21 10.52 5.78
N VAL A 134 1.23 10.87 4.94
CA VAL A 134 1.31 10.75 3.49
C VAL A 134 2.27 11.80 2.92
N ALA A 135 2.22 13.03 3.43
CA ALA A 135 3.10 14.12 3.02
C ALA A 135 4.58 13.77 3.30
N ASP A 136 4.91 13.39 4.53
CA ASP A 136 6.28 13.03 4.94
C ASP A 136 6.83 11.89 4.08
N ALA A 137 6.03 10.84 3.88
CA ALA A 137 6.42 9.72 3.04
C ALA A 137 6.63 10.10 1.58
N THR A 138 5.78 10.95 1.01
CA THR A 138 5.89 11.36 -0.41
C THR A 138 7.09 12.29 -0.66
N ILE A 139 7.48 13.08 0.35
CA ILE A 139 8.73 13.87 0.34
C ILE A 139 9.94 12.94 0.21
N GLU A 140 9.94 11.77 0.88
CA GLU A 140 11.02 10.78 0.71
C GLU A 140 11.13 10.25 -0.74
N TYR A 141 10.03 10.30 -1.51
CA TYR A 141 10.00 10.00 -2.95
C TYR A 141 10.09 11.22 -3.85
N ARG A 142 10.63 12.32 -3.31
CA ARG A 142 10.98 13.53 -4.06
C ARG A 142 9.79 14.37 -4.49
N PHE A 143 8.59 14.15 -3.95
CA PHE A 143 7.51 15.11 -4.09
C PHE A 143 7.75 16.32 -3.18
N HIS A 144 8.63 17.24 -3.59
CA HIS A 144 8.84 18.46 -2.83
C HIS A 144 7.75 19.51 -3.13
N PRO A 145 7.30 20.28 -2.13
CA PRO A 145 6.35 21.38 -2.33
C PRO A 145 6.84 22.43 -3.34
N LEU A 146 8.16 22.58 -3.47
CA LEU A 146 8.80 23.54 -4.36
C LEU A 146 8.98 23.03 -5.80
N LEU A 147 8.62 21.76 -6.08
CA LEU A 147 8.64 21.27 -7.46
C LEU A 147 7.65 22.06 -8.31
N ASP A 148 8.14 22.48 -9.47
CA ASP A 148 7.32 22.98 -10.55
C ASP A 148 6.18 21.99 -10.84
N THR A 149 4.99 22.52 -11.14
CA THR A 149 3.78 21.75 -11.40
C THR A 149 4.01 20.68 -12.47
N ARG A 150 4.78 20.99 -13.51
CA ARG A 150 5.08 20.05 -14.60
C ARG A 150 5.95 18.89 -14.12
N VAL A 151 7.09 19.15 -13.46
CA VAL A 151 7.93 18.09 -12.87
C VAL A 151 7.12 17.22 -11.90
N ARG A 152 6.25 17.82 -11.10
CA ARG A 152 5.39 17.08 -10.16
C ARG A 152 4.42 16.13 -10.89
N LEU A 153 3.79 16.60 -11.97
CA LEU A 153 2.91 15.76 -12.80
C LEU A 153 3.71 14.65 -13.52
N ASP A 154 4.90 14.95 -14.01
CA ASP A 154 5.77 13.97 -14.68
C ASP A 154 6.25 12.90 -13.67
N LEU A 155 6.59 13.30 -12.44
CA LEU A 155 6.96 12.42 -11.34
C LEU A 155 5.78 11.54 -10.86
N HIS A 156 4.59 12.14 -10.76
CA HIS A 156 3.35 11.41 -10.47
C HIS A 156 3.08 10.34 -11.54
N GLY A 157 3.16 10.72 -12.81
CA GLY A 157 3.02 9.79 -13.93
C GLY A 157 4.10 8.70 -13.93
N PHE A 158 5.33 9.03 -13.53
CA PHE A 158 6.42 8.06 -13.37
C PHE A 158 6.08 6.98 -12.35
N TYR A 159 5.79 7.35 -11.10
CA TYR A 159 5.50 6.36 -10.06
C TYR A 159 4.21 5.58 -10.34
N THR A 160 3.21 6.21 -10.94
CA THR A 160 2.00 5.52 -11.40
C THR A 160 2.37 4.37 -12.35
N ARG A 161 3.21 4.63 -13.37
CA ARG A 161 3.68 3.59 -14.30
C ARG A 161 4.51 2.51 -13.61
N VAL A 162 5.39 2.88 -12.68
CA VAL A 162 6.23 1.94 -11.93
C VAL A 162 5.35 0.89 -11.22
N PHE A 163 4.30 1.33 -10.53
CA PHE A 163 3.39 0.42 -9.84
C PHE A 163 2.43 -0.32 -10.77
N GLU A 164 1.95 0.30 -11.85
CA GLU A 164 1.12 -0.38 -12.87
C GLU A 164 1.86 -1.53 -13.56
N ARG A 165 3.19 -1.43 -13.71
CA ARG A 165 4.03 -2.52 -14.24
C ARG A 165 4.31 -3.62 -13.22
N GLY A 166 3.79 -3.50 -11.99
CA GLY A 166 3.92 -4.51 -10.95
C GLY A 166 5.23 -4.42 -10.16
N THR A 167 5.94 -3.28 -10.21
CA THR A 167 7.12 -3.09 -9.35
C THR A 167 6.68 -3.08 -7.89
N HIS A 168 7.25 -3.97 -7.09
CA HIS A 168 6.85 -4.12 -5.69
C HIS A 168 7.32 -2.91 -4.85
N PRO A 169 6.50 -2.40 -3.91
CA PRO A 169 6.86 -1.28 -3.03
C PRO A 169 8.17 -1.45 -2.24
N ASP A 170 8.53 -2.67 -1.85
CA ASP A 170 9.78 -2.97 -1.14
C ASP A 170 11.03 -2.78 -2.02
N VAL A 171 10.92 -3.05 -3.32
CA VAL A 171 11.98 -2.77 -4.30
C VAL A 171 12.18 -1.26 -4.45
N VAL A 172 11.08 -0.51 -4.55
CA VAL A 172 11.10 0.96 -4.66
C VAL A 172 11.67 1.58 -3.38
N ASP A 173 11.24 1.10 -2.22
CA ASP A 173 11.80 1.42 -0.89
C ASP A 173 13.31 1.18 -0.81
N GLY A 174 13.77 0.01 -1.30
CA GLY A 174 15.17 -0.37 -1.28
C GLY A 174 16.02 0.61 -2.08
N ALA A 175 15.67 0.86 -3.34
CA ALA A 175 16.42 1.79 -4.17
C ALA A 175 16.35 3.23 -3.64
N MET A 176 15.23 3.65 -3.06
CA MET A 176 15.11 4.95 -2.39
C MET A 176 16.13 5.10 -1.26
N ARG A 177 16.20 4.12 -0.36
CA ARG A 177 17.16 4.14 0.76
C ARG A 177 18.61 4.10 0.30
N GLU A 178 18.87 3.44 -0.83
CA GLU A 178 20.19 3.33 -1.44
C GLU A 178 20.55 4.52 -2.35
N GLY A 179 19.60 5.45 -2.59
CA GLY A 179 19.80 6.59 -3.50
C GLY A 179 19.79 6.23 -4.99
N ARG A 180 19.30 5.04 -5.35
CA ARG A 180 19.35 4.46 -6.71
C ARG A 180 18.04 4.56 -7.49
N LEU A 181 17.08 5.38 -7.04
CA LEU A 181 15.80 5.57 -7.74
C LEU A 181 15.98 6.00 -9.21
N HIS A 182 16.94 6.89 -9.47
CA HIS A 182 17.22 7.40 -10.80
C HIS A 182 17.84 6.33 -11.72
N GLU A 183 18.71 5.48 -11.18
CA GLU A 183 19.36 4.38 -11.91
C GLU A 183 18.33 3.34 -12.39
N GLU A 184 17.33 3.06 -11.54
CA GLU A 184 16.31 2.05 -11.80
C GLU A 184 15.09 2.60 -12.58
N ALA A 185 15.01 3.92 -12.76
CA ALA A 185 13.82 4.59 -13.27
C ALA A 185 13.39 4.10 -14.66
N GLU A 186 14.35 3.90 -15.57
CA GLU A 186 14.06 3.43 -16.93
C GLU A 186 13.67 1.95 -16.95
N ALA A 187 14.35 1.12 -16.15
CA ALA A 187 14.05 -0.31 -16.03
C ALA A 187 12.61 -0.52 -15.53
N TRP A 188 12.21 0.19 -14.48
CA TRP A 188 10.89 0.07 -13.89
C TRP A 188 9.79 0.72 -14.72
N SER A 189 10.05 1.87 -15.35
CA SER A 189 9.04 2.54 -16.18
C SER A 189 8.88 1.89 -17.57
N GLY A 190 9.89 1.15 -18.04
CA GLY A 190 9.86 0.40 -19.28
C GLY A 190 10.04 1.26 -20.53
N ARG A 191 10.45 2.50 -20.34
CA ARG A 191 10.70 3.48 -21.39
C ARG A 191 11.69 4.53 -20.89
N GLU A 192 12.14 5.36 -21.81
CA GLU A 192 12.93 6.54 -21.46
C GLU A 192 12.14 7.45 -20.52
N VAL A 193 12.79 7.82 -19.41
CA VAL A 193 12.25 8.75 -18.41
C VAL A 193 12.77 10.15 -18.73
N ASP A 194 11.91 11.16 -18.68
CA ASP A 194 12.30 12.55 -18.93
C ASP A 194 13.43 12.96 -17.98
N GLU A 195 14.46 13.62 -18.50
CA GLU A 195 15.62 14.13 -17.75
C GLU A 195 15.25 15.05 -16.57
N ARG A 196 14.07 15.67 -16.61
CA ARG A 196 13.53 16.44 -15.49
C ARG A 196 13.14 15.54 -14.32
N VAL A 197 12.55 14.38 -14.60
CA VAL A 197 12.17 13.40 -13.59
C VAL A 197 13.43 12.73 -13.04
N LYS A 198 14.40 12.37 -13.90
CA LYS A 198 15.68 11.80 -13.43
C LYS A 198 16.39 12.73 -12.45
N ARG A 199 16.51 14.02 -12.80
CA ARG A 199 17.08 15.04 -11.89
C ARG A 199 16.30 15.16 -10.58
N ALA A 200 14.97 15.15 -10.63
CA ALA A 200 14.16 15.16 -9.42
C ALA A 200 14.36 13.91 -8.54
N LEU A 201 14.65 12.74 -9.15
CA LEU A 201 14.97 11.50 -8.44
C LEU A 201 16.39 11.48 -7.85
N GLU A 202 17.34 12.14 -8.52
CA GLU A 202 18.74 12.30 -8.08
C GLU A 202 18.88 13.30 -6.93
N GLU A 203 18.13 14.41 -6.97
CA GLU A 203 18.23 15.46 -5.97
C GLU A 203 17.81 14.94 -4.60
N TYR A 204 18.81 14.75 -3.73
CA TYR A 204 18.62 14.67 -2.29
C TYR A 204 18.62 16.11 -1.77
N PRO A 205 17.50 16.69 -1.32
CA PRO A 205 17.63 17.81 -0.41
C PRO A 205 18.25 17.22 0.84
N SER A 206 19.49 17.60 1.09
CA SER A 206 20.06 17.51 2.42
C SER A 206 19.03 18.13 3.36
N ILE A 207 18.58 17.36 4.35
CA ILE A 207 17.57 17.78 5.35
C ILE A 207 17.99 19.08 6.09
N ASN A 208 19.22 19.56 5.90
CA ASN A 208 19.73 20.85 6.39
C ASN A 208 19.32 22.10 5.58
N THR A 209 18.53 21.99 4.50
CA THR A 209 18.16 23.16 3.68
C THR A 209 16.66 23.46 3.67
N ILE A 210 15.92 23.13 4.74
CA ILE A 210 14.70 23.87 5.05
C ILE A 210 15.14 25.11 5.83
N ILE A 211 15.68 26.08 5.10
CA ILE A 211 15.84 27.44 5.61
C ILE A 211 14.42 27.97 5.80
N VAL A 212 14.03 28.11 7.06
CA VAL A 212 12.91 28.96 7.48
C VAL A 212 13.12 30.32 6.84
N PRO A 213 12.18 30.85 6.03
CA PRO A 213 12.30 32.21 5.54
C PRO A 213 12.22 33.14 6.75
N ASN A 214 13.36 33.75 7.06
CA ASN A 214 13.55 34.76 8.08
C ASN A 214 12.50 35.87 7.98
N GLY A 215 12.02 36.32 9.14
CA GLY A 215 11.46 37.65 9.28
C GLY A 215 10.42 37.81 10.37
N GLU A 216 10.79 37.64 11.65
CA GLU A 216 10.55 38.68 12.65
C GLU A 216 11.42 38.47 13.89
N GLU A 217 11.93 39.60 14.39
CA GLU A 217 13.11 39.74 15.20
C GLU A 217 12.89 39.43 16.69
N SER A 218 13.96 38.92 17.30
CA SER A 218 14.47 39.24 18.65
C SER A 218 13.50 39.78 19.69
N TRP A 219 13.39 39.06 20.81
CA TRP A 219 13.79 39.61 22.12
C TRP A 219 14.46 38.53 22.98
N PHE A 220 15.75 38.68 23.23
CA PHE A 220 16.35 38.23 24.49
C PHE A 220 15.89 39.20 25.59
N LEU A 221 15.57 38.70 26.78
CA LEU A 221 16.39 38.91 27.98
C LEU A 221 15.73 38.31 29.24
N THR A 222 16.61 37.66 30.01
CA THR A 222 16.57 37.29 31.44
C THR A 222 15.59 36.24 31.93
#